data_AF-A0A1V1NVZ1-F1
#
_entry.id   AF-A0A1V1NVZ1-F1
#
_cell.length_a   1.000
_cell.length_b   1.000
_cell.length_c   1.000
_cell.angle_alpha   90.00
_cell.angle_beta   90.00
_cell.angle_gamma   90.00
#
_symmetry.space_group_name_H-M   'P 1'
#
loop_
_entity.id
_entity.type
_entity.pdbx_description
1 polymer ?
#
loop_
_entity_poly.entity_id
_entity_poly.type
_entity_poly.pdbx_seq_one_letter_code
_entity_poly.pdbx_strand_id
1 'polypeptide(L)'
;MRRSATFRKLSKSTREPIDTCARYLLNHSAYLKYNEYLRLGYPIATGVIEGACRYLVKDRMGITGARWGLKGAEAILKLRSLKISGDYNTYWKFFEDKQYHRNYSMLYENPSILKSSS
;
A
#
# COMPACT_ATOMS: atom_id res chain seq x y z
N MET A 1 19.60 -15.70 -20.91
CA MET A 1 20.56 -16.11 -19.85
C MET A 1 21.08 -17.53 -20.03
N ARG A 2 20.27 -18.58 -19.84
CA ARG A 2 20.73 -19.99 -19.94
C ARG A 2 21.40 -20.35 -21.28
N ARG A 3 20.83 -19.88 -22.39
CA ARG A 3 21.41 -20.08 -23.74
C ARG A 3 22.80 -19.44 -23.88
N SER A 4 23.00 -18.25 -23.32
CA SER A 4 24.30 -17.57 -23.30
C SER A 4 25.32 -18.32 -22.43
N ALA A 5 24.90 -18.88 -21.29
CA ALA A 5 25.77 -19.70 -20.44
C ALA A 5 26.25 -20.97 -21.16
N THR A 6 25.37 -21.60 -21.95
CA THR A 6 25.72 -22.72 -22.82
C THR A 6 26.73 -22.31 -23.90
N PHE A 7 26.48 -21.22 -24.63
CA PHE A 7 27.40 -20.77 -25.68
C PHE A 7 28.78 -20.35 -25.16
N ARG A 8 28.86 -19.85 -23.93
CA ARG A 8 30.12 -19.51 -23.25
C ARG A 8 30.82 -20.71 -22.61
N LYS A 9 30.28 -21.93 -22.75
CA LYS A 9 30.82 -23.18 -22.18
C LYS A 9 31.19 -23.05 -20.69
N LEU A 10 30.33 -22.37 -19.91
CA LEU A 10 30.56 -22.18 -18.48
C LEU A 10 30.57 -23.53 -17.75
N SER A 11 31.46 -23.67 -16.78
CA SER A 11 31.51 -24.85 -15.90
C SER A 11 30.21 -24.98 -15.10
N LYS A 12 29.94 -26.18 -14.59
CA LYS A 12 28.72 -26.45 -13.82
C LYS A 12 28.58 -25.52 -12.60
N SER A 13 29.67 -25.27 -11.87
CA SER A 13 29.68 -24.39 -10.71
C SER A 13 29.40 -22.94 -11.06
N THR A 14 30.00 -22.43 -12.15
CA THR A 14 29.76 -21.04 -12.62
C THR A 14 28.37 -20.87 -13.22
N ARG A 15 27.78 -21.95 -13.75
CA ARG A 15 26.45 -21.94 -14.37
C ARG A 15 25.31 -21.98 -13.36
N GLU A 16 25.49 -22.66 -12.23
CA GLU A 16 24.47 -22.84 -11.19
C GLU A 16 23.71 -21.54 -10.83
N PRO A 17 24.39 -20.43 -10.47
CA PRO A 17 23.68 -19.20 -10.09
C PRO A 17 22.88 -18.59 -11.24
N ILE A 18 23.34 -18.75 -12.49
CA ILE A 18 22.63 -18.29 -13.69
C ILE A 18 21.36 -19.10 -13.90
N ASP A 19 21.44 -20.42 -13.74
CA ASP A 19 20.30 -21.31 -13.90
C ASP A 19 19.26 -21.11 -12.79
N THR A 20 19.73 -20.84 -11.57
CA THR A 20 18.90 -20.48 -10.41
C THR A 20 18.20 -19.14 -10.60
N CYS A 21 18.93 -18.10 -11.02
CA CYS A 21 18.32 -16.80 -11.36
C CYS A 21 17.27 -16.95 -12.47
N ALA A 22 17.59 -17.66 -13.56
CA ALA A 22 16.65 -17.88 -14.65
C ALA A 22 15.39 -18.66 -14.19
N ARG A 23 15.54 -19.63 -13.27
CA ARG A 23 14.41 -20.37 -12.70
C ARG A 23 13.52 -19.45 -11.87
N TYR A 24 14.15 -18.62 -11.03
CA TYR A 24 13.44 -17.65 -10.22
C TYR A 24 12.61 -16.70 -11.07
N LEU A 25 13.20 -16.10 -12.11
CA LEU A 25 12.50 -15.18 -13.01
C LEU A 25 11.34 -15.86 -13.76
N LEU A 26 11.54 -17.10 -14.22
CA LEU A 26 10.47 -17.85 -14.90
C LEU A 26 9.30 -18.14 -13.97
N ASN A 27 9.59 -18.61 -12.75
CA ASN A 27 8.57 -18.91 -11.74
C ASN A 27 7.78 -17.66 -11.32
N HIS A 28 8.41 -16.47 -11.37
CA HIS A 28 7.79 -15.20 -10.99
C HIS A 28 7.37 -14.35 -12.21
N SER A 29 7.36 -14.91 -13.41
CA SER A 29 7.08 -14.16 -14.65
C SER A 29 5.74 -13.41 -14.63
N ALA A 30 4.74 -13.93 -13.93
CA ALA A 30 3.45 -13.26 -13.71
C ALA A 30 3.58 -11.90 -13.00
N TYR A 31 4.63 -11.70 -12.19
CA TYR A 31 4.96 -10.47 -11.47
C TYR A 31 5.98 -9.58 -12.19
N LEU A 32 6.46 -9.98 -13.37
CA LEU A 32 7.47 -9.23 -14.14
C LEU A 32 6.85 -8.44 -15.30
N LYS A 33 5.54 -8.17 -15.25
CA LYS A 33 4.80 -7.39 -16.24
C LYS A 33 5.08 -5.89 -16.11
N TYR A 34 6.35 -5.51 -16.15
CA TYR A 34 6.80 -4.14 -15.90
C TYR A 34 6.20 -3.13 -16.86
N ASN A 35 5.96 -3.52 -18.12
CA ASN A 35 5.26 -2.70 -19.10
C ASN A 35 3.83 -2.33 -18.65
N GLU A 36 3.10 -3.29 -18.07
CA GLU A 36 1.76 -3.05 -17.53
C GLU A 36 1.81 -2.19 -16.27
N TYR A 37 2.74 -2.48 -15.36
CA TYR A 37 2.89 -1.73 -14.11
C TYR A 37 3.30 -0.28 -14.34
N LEU A 38 4.21 -0.03 -15.28
CA LEU A 38 4.59 1.33 -15.69
C LEU A 38 3.42 2.08 -16.32
N ARG A 39 2.64 1.43 -17.18
CA ARG A 39 1.43 2.04 -17.76
C ARG A 39 0.39 2.39 -16.70
N LEU A 40 0.28 1.58 -15.65
CA LEU A 40 -0.61 1.82 -14.50
C LEU A 40 -0.04 2.82 -13.48
N GLY A 41 1.19 3.31 -13.69
CA GLY A 41 1.86 4.23 -12.77
C GLY A 41 2.31 3.59 -11.45
N TYR A 42 2.44 2.25 -11.40
CA TYR A 42 2.87 1.58 -10.18
C TYR A 42 4.35 1.80 -9.89
N PRO A 43 4.72 1.97 -8.62
CA PRO A 43 6.12 2.08 -8.23
C PRO A 43 6.83 0.74 -8.44
N ILE A 44 7.75 0.68 -9.39
CA ILE A 44 8.59 -0.51 -9.66
C ILE A 44 10.01 -0.37 -9.09
N ALA A 45 10.37 0.83 -8.62
CA ALA A 45 11.68 1.13 -8.06
C ALA A 45 11.70 0.85 -6.55
N THR A 46 12.67 0.04 -6.12
CA THR A 46 12.83 -0.36 -4.71
C THR A 46 12.98 0.84 -3.77
N GLY A 47 13.67 1.91 -4.18
CA GLY A 47 13.89 3.09 -3.33
C GLY A 47 12.59 3.82 -2.94
N VAL A 48 11.61 3.90 -3.83
CA VAL A 48 10.30 4.51 -3.53
C VAL A 48 9.53 3.65 -2.52
N ILE A 49 9.57 2.33 -2.71
CA ILE A 49 8.94 1.36 -1.81
C ILE A 49 9.60 1.38 -0.43
N GLU A 50 10.93 1.34 -0.36
CA GLU A 50 11.68 1.42 0.89
C GLU A 50 11.50 2.75 1.62
N GLY A 51 11.46 3.86 0.86
CA GLY A 51 11.16 5.19 1.39
C GLY A 51 9.79 5.19 2.07
N ALA A 52 8.75 4.71 1.39
CA ALA A 52 7.42 4.58 1.99
C ALA A 52 7.45 3.69 3.25
N CYS A 53 8.04 2.50 3.19
CA CYS A 53 8.14 1.62 4.36
C CYS A 53 8.87 2.27 5.54
N ARG A 54 9.90 3.07 5.28
CA ARG A 54 10.64 3.79 6.31
C ARG A 54 9.80 4.92 6.92
N TYR A 55 9.36 5.86 6.11
CA TYR A 55 8.74 7.11 6.59
C TYR A 55 7.25 6.95 6.98
N LEU A 56 6.50 6.12 6.26
CA LEU A 56 5.08 5.89 6.55
C LEU A 56 4.92 4.91 7.71
N VAL A 57 5.59 3.76 7.63
CA VAL A 57 5.40 2.63 8.55
C VAL A 57 6.36 2.69 9.74
N LYS A 58 7.68 2.61 9.50
CA LYS A 58 8.68 2.43 10.55
C LYS A 58 8.67 3.55 11.58
N ASP A 59 8.57 4.81 11.14
CA ASP A 59 8.55 5.98 12.04
C ASP A 59 7.42 5.97 13.07
N ARG A 60 6.32 5.24 12.82
CA ARG A 60 5.20 5.14 13.77
C ARG A 60 5.09 3.79 14.45
N MET A 61 5.21 2.73 13.65
CA MET A 61 4.98 1.37 14.09
C MET A 61 6.20 0.80 14.81
N GLY A 62 7.39 1.33 14.55
CA GLY A 62 8.66 0.92 15.17
C GLY A 62 9.03 1.65 16.47
N ILE A 63 8.11 2.42 17.06
CA ILE A 63 8.37 3.12 18.34
C ILE A 63 8.42 2.09 19.47
N THR A 64 9.49 2.12 20.27
CA THR A 64 9.66 1.23 21.42
C THR A 64 8.48 1.31 22.38
N GLY A 65 7.96 0.16 22.81
CA GLY A 65 6.82 0.07 23.72
C GLY A 65 5.45 0.24 23.06
N ALA A 66 5.38 0.58 21.77
CA ALA A 66 4.10 0.63 21.05
C ALA A 66 3.54 -0.79 20.83
N ARG A 67 2.24 -0.96 21.11
CA ARG A 67 1.50 -2.19 20.82
C ARG A 67 0.39 -1.88 19.82
N TRP A 68 0.33 -2.67 18.75
CA TRP A 68 -0.59 -2.44 17.65
C TRP A 68 -1.40 -3.69 17.38
N GLY A 69 -2.72 -3.55 17.41
CA GLY A 69 -3.61 -4.49 16.71
C GLY A 69 -3.67 -4.12 15.22
N LEU A 70 -3.90 -5.11 14.35
CA LEU A 70 -3.94 -4.92 12.89
C LEU A 70 -4.88 -3.77 12.47
N LYS A 71 -6.10 -3.75 13.01
CA LYS A 71 -7.10 -2.69 12.73
C LYS A 71 -6.59 -1.30 13.11
N GLY A 72 -5.95 -1.17 14.27
CA GLY A 72 -5.42 0.10 14.75
C GLY A 72 -4.21 0.58 13.95
N ALA A 73 -3.29 -0.34 13.62
CA ALA A 73 -2.16 -0.04 12.76
C ALA A 73 -2.62 0.46 11.39
N GLU A 74 -3.54 -0.26 10.75
CA GLU A 74 -4.06 0.10 9.43
C GLU A 74 -4.73 1.47 9.44
N ALA A 75 -5.58 1.76 10.43
CA ALA A 75 -6.25 3.05 10.57
C ALA A 75 -5.23 4.21 10.69
N ILE A 76 -4.20 4.03 11.51
CA ILE A 76 -3.14 5.04 11.67
C ILE A 76 -2.31 5.21 10.40
N LEU A 77 -1.98 4.13 9.69
CA LEU A 77 -1.25 4.22 8.42
C LEU A 77 -2.07 4.95 7.34
N LYS A 78 -3.39 4.73 7.27
CA LYS A 78 -4.27 5.47 6.36
C LYS A 78 -4.26 6.97 6.66
N LEU A 79 -4.41 7.35 7.93
CA LEU A 79 -4.33 8.76 8.34
C LEU A 79 -2.96 9.39 8.03
N ARG A 80 -1.88 8.67 8.30
CA ARG A 80 -0.52 9.14 7.97
C ARG A 80 -0.33 9.29 6.46
N SER A 81 -0.89 8.39 5.65
CA SER A 81 -0.81 8.46 4.18
C SER A 81 -1.48 9.75 3.67
N LEU A 82 -2.65 10.10 4.21
CA LEU A 82 -3.34 11.36 3.90
C LEU A 82 -2.52 12.58 4.32
N LYS A 83 -1.84 12.52 5.47
CA LYS A 83 -0.99 13.62 5.92
C LYS A 83 0.24 13.81 5.03
N ILE A 84 0.91 12.73 4.64
CA ILE A 84 2.14 12.78 3.82
C ILE A 84 1.83 13.19 2.38
N SER A 85 0.71 12.76 1.82
CA SER A 85 0.24 13.17 0.49
C SER A 85 -0.26 14.62 0.42
N GLY A 86 -0.59 15.23 1.57
CA GLY A 86 -1.22 16.54 1.64
C GLY A 86 -2.75 16.51 1.51
N ASP A 87 -3.34 15.33 1.31
CA ASP A 87 -4.78 15.14 1.08
C ASP A 87 -5.63 15.19 2.35
N TYR A 88 -5.02 15.37 3.52
CA TYR A 88 -5.71 15.35 4.81
C TYR A 88 -6.90 16.30 4.87
N ASN A 89 -6.73 17.56 4.46
CA ASN A 89 -7.80 18.56 4.53
C ASN A 89 -8.97 18.22 3.61
N THR A 90 -8.69 17.73 2.41
CA THR A 90 -9.71 17.32 1.43
C THR A 90 -10.50 16.12 1.95
N TYR A 91 -9.79 15.11 2.46
CA TYR A 91 -10.44 13.96 3.08
C TYR A 91 -11.26 14.34 4.31
N TRP A 92 -10.77 15.25 5.14
CA TRP A 92 -11.46 15.66 6.37
C TRP A 92 -12.82 16.29 6.07
N LYS A 93 -12.89 17.20 5.09
CA LYS A 93 -14.16 17.78 4.64
C LYS A 93 -15.14 16.71 4.13
N PHE A 94 -14.66 15.81 3.27
CA PHE A 94 -15.47 14.68 2.80
C PHE A 94 -15.99 13.81 3.94
N PHE A 95 -15.14 13.54 4.94
CA PHE A 95 -15.51 12.75 6.10
C PHE A 95 -16.59 13.46 6.94
N GLU A 96 -16.45 14.76 7.21
CA GLU A 96 -17.45 15.57 7.91
C GLU A 96 -18.80 15.53 7.21
N ASP A 97 -18.84 15.76 5.90
CA ASP A 97 -20.07 15.69 5.11
C ASP A 97 -20.73 14.31 5.21
N LYS A 98 -19.93 13.24 5.10
CA LYS A 98 -20.45 11.86 5.22
C LYS A 98 -20.95 11.54 6.62
N GLN A 99 -20.28 12.01 7.67
CA GLN A 99 -20.73 11.82 9.05
C GLN A 99 -21.99 12.63 9.35
N TYR A 100 -22.07 13.86 8.83
CA TYR A 100 -23.27 14.67 8.93
C TYR A 100 -24.45 13.95 8.27
N HIS A 101 -24.31 13.49 7.02
CA HIS A 101 -25.37 12.71 6.39
C HIS A 101 -25.71 11.44 7.18
N ARG A 102 -24.73 10.66 7.63
CA ARG A 102 -25.00 9.40 8.35
C ARG A 102 -25.76 9.62 9.66
N ASN A 103 -25.39 10.64 10.43
CA ASN A 103 -25.95 10.89 11.76
C ASN A 103 -27.24 11.72 11.71
N TYR A 104 -27.39 12.57 10.69
CA TYR A 104 -28.51 13.51 10.57
C TYR A 104 -29.52 13.15 9.46
N SER A 105 -29.28 12.16 8.60
CA SER A 105 -30.27 11.67 7.61
C SER A 105 -31.60 11.28 8.26
N MET A 106 -31.56 10.66 9.44
CA MET A 106 -32.77 10.25 10.15
C MET A 106 -33.53 11.43 10.79
N LEU A 107 -32.84 12.54 11.10
CA LEU A 107 -33.44 13.72 11.74
C LEU A 107 -34.28 14.56 10.77
N TYR A 108 -33.95 14.54 9.48
CA TYR A 108 -34.67 15.29 8.44
C TYR A 108 -35.70 14.45 7.67
N GLU A 109 -35.62 13.12 7.69
CA GLU A 109 -36.64 12.23 7.10
C GLU A 109 -37.89 12.06 7.98
N ASN A 110 -37.80 12.32 9.29
CA ASN A 110 -38.96 12.23 10.18
C ASN A 110 -38.96 13.37 11.22
N PRO A 111 -39.50 14.56 10.88
CA PRO A 111 -39.51 15.74 11.76
C PRO A 111 -40.34 15.58 13.05
N SER A 112 -40.99 14.43 13.25
CA SER A 112 -41.72 14.09 14.48
C SER A 112 -40.80 13.77 15.67
N ILE A 113 -39.54 13.38 15.44
CA ILE A 113 -38.57 13.00 16.49
C ILE A 113 -38.12 14.22 17.32
N LEU A 114 -38.21 15.44 16.77
CA LEU A 114 -37.85 16.67 17.48
C LEU A 114 -38.92 17.16 18.48
N LYS A 115 -40.11 16.56 18.51
CA LYS A 115 -41.23 17.01 19.37
C LYS A 115 -41.46 16.18 20.63
N SER A 116 -40.71 15.10 20.87
CA SER A 116 -40.91 14.21 22.04
C SER A 116 -39.94 14.45 23.20
N SER A 117 -39.19 15.55 23.20
CA SER A 117 -38.24 15.90 24.27
C SER A 117 -38.49 17.31 24.81
N SER A 118 -39.74 17.58 25.18
CA SER A 118 -40.15 18.74 25.99
C SER A 118 -41.05 18.27 27.12
#